data_AF-A0A352IPI9-F1
#
_entry.id   AF-A0A352IPI9-F1
#
_cell.length_a   1.000
_cell.length_b   1.000
_cell.length_c   1.000
_cell.angle_alpha   90.00
_cell.angle_beta   90.00
_cell.angle_gamma   90.00
#
_symmetry.space_group_name_H-M   'P 1'
#
loop_
_entity.id
_entity.type
_entity.pdbx_description
1 polymer ?
#
loop_
_entity_poly.entity_id
_entity_poly.type
_entity_poly.pdbx_seq_one_letter_code
_entity_poly.pdbx_strand_id
1 'polypeptide(L)' 'MKHINHPIIGDANHGRGRHNRYFAERFGQGRLMLAATRMAFQHPVSGKPLTISAAP' A
#
# COMPACT_ATOMS: atom_id res chain seq x y z
N MET A 1 -6.84 0.83 8.32
CA MET A 1 -6.43 2.14 8.90
C MET A 1 -7.58 3.14 9.02
N LYS A 2 -8.68 3.01 8.24
CA LYS A 2 -9.94 3.76 8.45
C LYS A 2 -10.48 3.68 9.90
N HIS A 3 -10.36 2.53 10.57
CA HIS A 3 -10.87 2.32 11.93
C HIS A 3 -10.18 3.20 12.99
N ILE A 4 -8.98 3.70 12.73
CA ILE A 4 -8.28 4.69 13.58
C ILE A 4 -8.37 6.11 13.02
N ASN A 5 -9.27 6.39 12.07
CA ASN A 5 -9.41 7.67 11.38
C ASN A 5 -8.20 8.10 10.51
N HIS A 6 -7.34 7.16 10.12
CA HIS A 6 -6.25 7.40 9.18
C HIS A 6 -6.47 6.57 7.90
N PRO A 7 -7.29 7.02 6.94
CA PRO A 7 -7.53 6.29 5.69
C PRO A 7 -6.29 6.29 4.79
N ILE A 8 -6.08 5.21 4.02
CA ILE A 8 -5.05 5.17 2.98
C ILE A 8 -5.53 5.98 1.78
N ILE A 9 -4.63 6.77 1.18
CA ILE A 9 -4.92 7.59 0.00
C ILE A 9 -5.15 6.69 -1.21
N GLY A 10 -6.15 7.04 -2.02
CA GLY A 10 -6.53 6.29 -3.22
C GLY A 10 -7.32 5.01 -2.93
N ASP A 11 -7.70 4.76 -1.68
CA ASP A 11 -8.63 3.67 -1.33
C ASP A 11 -10.07 4.09 -1.69
N ALA A 12 -10.70 3.39 -2.64
CA ALA A 12 -12.06 3.66 -3.10
C ALA A 12 -13.15 3.19 -2.12
N ASN A 13 -12.86 2.17 -1.31
CA ASN A 13 -13.84 1.52 -0.43
C ASN A 13 -13.82 2.09 0.98
N HIS A 14 -12.63 2.38 1.49
CA HIS A 14 -12.42 2.80 2.88
C HIS A 14 -11.70 4.16 3.01
N GLY A 15 -11.38 4.81 1.89
CA GLY A 15 -10.74 6.12 1.86
C GLY A 15 -11.69 7.28 2.16
N ARG A 16 -11.19 8.50 1.92
CA ARG A 16 -11.98 9.73 2.01
C ARG A 16 -11.87 10.48 0.69
N GLY A 17 -13.02 10.68 0.04
CA GLY A 17 -13.08 11.28 -1.31
C GLY A 17 -12.36 12.63 -1.40
N ARG A 18 -12.48 13.50 -0.38
CA ARG A 18 -11.77 14.79 -0.32
C ARG A 18 -10.25 14.61 -0.39
N HIS A 19 -9.70 13.66 0.34
CA HIS A 19 -8.25 13.40 0.33
C HIS A 19 -7.82 12.74 -0.99
N ASN A 20 -8.56 11.74 -1.47
CA ASN A 20 -8.24 11.08 -2.74
C ASN A 20 -8.24 12.08 -3.91
N ARG A 21 -9.25 12.96 -3.97
CA ARG A 21 -9.35 14.01 -5.00
C ARG A 21 -8.19 14.99 -4.91
N TYR A 22 -7.90 15.49 -3.71
CA TYR A 22 -6.77 16.40 -3.49
C TYR A 22 -5.44 15.80 -3.96
N PHE A 23 -5.17 14.54 -3.63
CA PHE A 23 -3.93 13.88 -4.04
C PHE A 23 -3.89 13.61 -5.55
N ALA A 24 -5.00 13.20 -6.15
CA ALA A 24 -5.10 13.01 -7.58
C ALA A 24 -4.86 14.31 -8.36
N GLU A 25 -5.47 15.42 -7.92
CA GLU A 25 -5.33 16.73 -8.57
C GLU A 25 -3.94 17.34 -8.35
N ARG A 26 -3.40 17.26 -7.13
CA ARG A 26 -2.13 17.90 -6.79
C ARG A 26 -0.90 17.12 -7.27
N PHE A 27 -0.97 15.79 -7.29
CA PHE A 27 0.18 14.92 -7.56
C PHE A 27 -0.01 14.01 -8.79
N GLY A 28 -1.15 14.11 -9.49
CA GLY A 28 -1.46 13.28 -10.66
C GLY A 28 -1.69 11.80 -10.33
N GLN A 29 -1.94 11.47 -9.05
CA GLN A 29 -1.94 10.09 -8.55
C GLN A 29 -3.30 9.73 -7.96
N GLY A 30 -4.10 9.01 -8.74
CA GLY A 30 -5.43 8.53 -8.34
C GLY A 30 -5.49 7.06 -7.88
N ARG A 31 -4.34 6.40 -7.71
CA ARG A 31 -4.26 4.97 -7.33
C ARG A 31 -4.10 4.78 -5.83
N LEU A 32 -4.41 3.59 -5.35
CA LEU A 32 -4.17 3.18 -3.96
C LEU A 32 -2.68 3.30 -3.61
N MET A 33 -2.37 4.10 -2.61
CA MET A 33 -1.00 4.28 -2.08
C MET A 33 -0.68 3.22 -1.04
N LEU A 34 -0.67 1.95 -1.46
CA LEU A 34 -0.29 0.81 -0.65
C LEU A 34 0.58 -0.14 -1.47
N ALA A 35 1.76 -0.47 -0.95
CA ALA A 35 2.72 -1.36 -1.62
C ALA A 35 3.34 -2.34 -0.62
N ALA A 36 3.49 -3.60 -1.03
CA ALA A 36 4.26 -4.59 -0.30
C ALA A 36 5.74 -4.49 -0.70
N THR A 37 6.48 -3.57 -0.08
CA THR A 37 7.90 -3.31 -0.41
C THR A 37 8.85 -4.37 0.09
N ARG A 38 8.40 -5.26 0.99
CA ARG A 38 9.18 -6.37 1.53
C ARG A 38 8.28 -7.57 1.84
N MET A 39 8.79 -8.77 1.55
CA MET A 39 8.17 -10.03 1.94
C MET A 39 9.23 -10.98 2.47
N ALA A 40 8.90 -11.75 3.50
CA ALA A 40 9.77 -12.76 4.07
C ALA A 40 8.99 -14.07 4.29
N PHE A 41 9.60 -15.19 3.93
CA PHE A 41 9.00 -16.53 4.03
C PHE A 41 10.09 -17.61 4.04
N GLN A 42 9.71 -18.86 4.36
CA GLN A 42 10.63 -20.00 4.26
C GLN A 42 10.67 -20.52 2.83
N HIS A 43 11.86 -20.70 2.27
CA HIS A 43 12.02 -21.24 0.92
C HIS A 43 11.44 -22.68 0.87
N PRO A 44 10.51 -22.98 -0.06
CA PRO A 44 9.67 -24.19 0.02
C PRO A 44 10.46 -25.49 -0.12
N VAL A 45 11.64 -25.45 -0.74
CA VAL A 45 12.49 -26.65 -0.95
C VAL A 45 13.61 -26.74 0.09
N SER A 46 14.18 -25.60 0.50
CA SER A 46 15.40 -25.60 1.32
C SER A 46 15.12 -25.32 2.80
N GLY A 47 13.91 -24.86 3.14
CA GLY A 47 13.53 -24.45 4.48
C GLY A 47 14.30 -23.25 5.01
N LYS A 48 15.11 -22.57 4.18
CA LYS A 48 15.90 -21.42 4.59
C LYS A 48 15.06 -20.14 4.55
N PRO A 49 15.27 -19.20 5.48
CA PRO A 49 14.62 -17.89 5.42
C PRO A 49 15.00 -17.16 4.13
N LEU A 50 14.01 -16.66 3.41
CA LEU A 50 14.16 -15.83 2.22
C LEU A 50 13.48 -14.48 2.45
N THR A 51 14.14 -13.40 2.05
CA THR A 51 13.57 -12.05 2.03
C THR A 51 13.69 -11.49 0.62
N ILE A 52 12.60 -10.94 0.10
CA ILE A 52 12.56 -10.20 -1.17
C ILE A 52 12.08 -8.77 -0.91
N SER A 53 12.55 -7.83 -1.74
CA SER A 53 12.20 -6.41 -1.64
C SER A 53 11.94 -5.79 -3.00
N ALA A 54 11.08 -4.79 -3.04
CA ALA A 54 10.79 -3.98 -4.22
C ALA A 54 10.75 -2.49 -3.86
N ALA A 55 11.16 -1.64 -4.80
CA ALA A 55 10.99 -0.20 -4.67
C ALA A 55 9.49 0.17 -4.71
N PRO A 56 9.06 1.23 -4.00
CA PRO A 56 7.68 1.71 -3.97
C PRO A 56 7.21 2.34 -5.29
#